data_AF-A0A2H1WLK3-F1
#
_entry.id   AF-A0A2H1WLK3-F1
#
_cell.length_a   1.000
_cell.length_b   1.000
_cell.length_c   1.000
_cell.angle_alpha   90.00
_cell.angle_beta   90.00
_cell.angle_gamma   90.00
#
_symmetry.space_group_name_H-M   'P 1'
#
loop_
_entity.id
_entity.type
_entity.pdbx_description
1 polymer ?
#
loop_
_entity_poly.entity_id
_entity_poly.type
_entity_poly.pdbx_seq_one_letter_code
_entity_poly.pdbx_strand_id
1 'polypeptide(L)'
;KTKQYSELTIVIGNESCDLDSAVSCLVFANFLYWQHNEMKCKVCTKEYRDGSVDYKDEIFLPILNVDRNDFPLKTEVAFLFREKGINVGDLVYRDDYDLPQLLKSTKSKVVLVDHHVLANKDQFLAEYVTEIIDHRPIDKTGWAYKPDTRTTIETVGSCCTLVAQRIKDLSCLMAKDVQYFNAYPVCSEMLHATIILDTVNFSKEVNKGTPHDEEMILFLENLLKPIDCKAEREKQLNTLLAARTDVSQLSAAQLLRKDVKIVGNVLVPSFPILVEEQRVKFPKKRRILRPGEVISLAGFLPNCCSLGFSISLNSHVNFIFAMQDFYDVIR
;
A
#
# COMPACT_ATOMS: atom_id res chain seq x y z
N LYS A 1 -18.93 -12.01 -0.44
CA LYS A 1 -19.57 -13.29 -0.84
C LYS A 1 -21.10 -13.28 -0.79
N THR A 2 -21.78 -12.48 0.05
CA THR A 2 -23.25 -12.49 0.16
C THR A 2 -23.99 -11.68 -0.91
N LYS A 3 -23.30 -10.84 -1.72
CA LYS A 3 -23.90 -9.90 -2.71
C LYS A 3 -25.08 -9.07 -2.16
N GLN A 4 -25.16 -8.93 -0.85
CA GLN A 4 -26.25 -8.25 -0.14
C GLN A 4 -25.85 -6.81 0.16
N TYR A 5 -25.53 -6.06 -0.89
CA TYR A 5 -25.17 -4.64 -0.82
C TYR A 5 -25.70 -3.90 -2.05
N SER A 6 -25.94 -2.61 -1.90
CA SER A 6 -26.56 -1.76 -2.93
C SER A 6 -25.51 -1.13 -3.85
N GLU A 7 -24.35 -0.80 -3.31
CA GLU A 7 -23.21 -0.21 -4.02
C GLU A 7 -21.90 -0.66 -3.37
N LEU A 8 -20.84 -0.77 -4.19
CA LEU A 8 -19.48 -1.05 -3.76
C LEU A 8 -18.57 0.12 -4.11
N THR A 9 -17.94 0.71 -3.11
CA THR A 9 -16.85 1.67 -3.31
C THR A 9 -15.52 1.00 -3.00
N ILE A 10 -14.69 0.83 -4.02
CA ILE A 10 -13.31 0.36 -3.87
C ILE A 10 -12.40 1.57 -3.67
N VAL A 11 -11.55 1.52 -2.66
CA VAL A 11 -10.43 2.46 -2.51
C VAL A 11 -9.15 1.68 -2.77
N ILE A 12 -8.32 2.11 -3.70
CA ILE A 12 -7.12 1.37 -4.11
C ILE A 12 -5.92 2.30 -4.23
N GLY A 13 -4.80 1.86 -3.66
CA GLY A 13 -3.50 2.53 -3.75
C GLY A 13 -2.71 2.14 -5.00
N ASN A 14 -1.49 2.66 -5.12
CA ASN A 14 -0.60 2.33 -6.23
C ASN A 14 0.02 0.91 -6.05
N GLU A 15 0.56 0.32 -7.12
CA GLU A 15 1.08 -1.06 -7.14
C GLU A 15 2.37 -1.30 -6.36
N SER A 16 3.09 -0.24 -5.96
CA SER A 16 4.18 -0.33 -4.98
C SER A 16 3.64 -0.83 -3.63
N CYS A 17 2.38 -0.54 -3.31
CA CYS A 17 1.75 -0.80 -2.01
C CYS A 17 2.72 -0.44 -0.86
N ASP A 18 3.42 0.68 -1.00
CA ASP A 18 4.20 1.27 0.09
C ASP A 18 3.29 1.77 1.22
N LEU A 19 3.91 2.30 2.28
CA LEU A 19 3.18 2.74 3.46
C LEU A 19 2.17 3.84 3.13
N ASP A 20 2.54 4.78 2.25
CA ASP A 20 1.68 5.89 1.84
C ASP A 20 0.41 5.39 1.14
N SER A 21 0.57 4.52 0.14
CA SER A 21 -0.54 3.87 -0.55
C SER A 21 -1.42 3.04 0.39
N ALA A 22 -0.82 2.23 1.25
CA ALA A 22 -1.56 1.31 2.11
C ALA A 22 -2.37 2.06 3.19
N VAL A 23 -1.77 3.06 3.83
CA VAL A 23 -2.43 3.87 4.85
C VAL A 23 -3.48 4.79 4.23
N SER A 24 -3.16 5.48 3.13
CA SER A 24 -4.12 6.30 2.39
C SER A 24 -5.36 5.49 2.01
N CYS A 25 -5.16 4.26 1.51
CA CYS A 25 -6.25 3.36 1.12
C CYS A 25 -7.13 2.96 2.30
N LEU A 26 -6.51 2.44 3.37
CA LEU A 26 -7.23 1.92 4.52
C LEU A 26 -7.99 3.01 5.27
N VAL A 27 -7.33 4.15 5.52
CA VAL A 27 -7.89 5.26 6.27
C VAL A 27 -9.02 5.93 5.49
N PHE A 28 -8.85 6.16 4.19
CA PHE A 28 -9.91 6.81 3.41
C PHE A 28 -11.14 5.91 3.23
N ALA A 29 -10.96 4.59 3.05
CA ALA A 29 -12.10 3.66 3.02
C ALA A 29 -12.86 3.63 4.37
N ASN A 30 -12.13 3.63 5.48
CA ASN A 30 -12.74 3.69 6.82
C ASN A 30 -13.51 5.00 7.03
N PHE A 31 -12.96 6.12 6.58
CA PHE A 31 -13.64 7.42 6.62
C PHE A 31 -14.95 7.41 5.82
N LEU A 32 -14.93 6.90 4.57
CA LEU A 32 -16.13 6.83 3.74
C LEU A 32 -17.23 5.97 4.41
N TYR A 33 -16.84 4.85 5.03
CA TYR A 33 -17.77 4.04 5.83
C TYR A 33 -18.35 4.81 7.02
N TRP A 34 -17.51 5.51 7.79
CA TRP A 34 -17.97 6.33 8.91
C TRP A 34 -18.92 7.44 8.44
N GLN A 35 -18.53 8.19 7.41
CA GLN A 35 -19.32 9.26 6.81
C GLN A 35 -20.69 8.74 6.36
N HIS A 36 -20.73 7.60 5.68
CA HIS A 36 -21.98 6.97 5.27
C HIS A 36 -22.89 6.67 6.47
N ASN A 37 -22.34 6.12 7.55
CA ASN A 37 -23.12 5.83 8.76
C ASN A 37 -23.62 7.08 9.51
N GLU A 38 -22.89 8.18 9.43
CA GLU A 38 -23.30 9.46 10.02
C GLU A 38 -24.41 10.14 9.22
N MET A 39 -24.45 9.96 7.90
CA MET A 39 -25.48 10.55 7.02
C MET A 39 -26.74 9.68 6.90
N LYS A 40 -26.65 8.38 7.21
CA LYS A 40 -27.81 7.47 7.15
C LYS A 40 -28.94 7.91 8.09
N CYS A 41 -30.15 8.00 7.54
CA CYS A 41 -31.34 8.16 8.35
C CYS A 41 -31.61 6.89 9.18
N LYS A 42 -31.32 6.95 10.48
CA LYS A 42 -31.54 5.83 11.43
C LYS A 42 -33.02 5.47 11.64
N VAL A 43 -33.94 6.39 11.31
CA VAL A 43 -35.40 6.17 11.43
C VAL A 43 -35.92 5.39 10.23
N CYS A 44 -35.64 5.83 9.01
CA CYS A 44 -36.04 5.13 7.79
C CYS A 44 -35.40 3.74 7.70
N THR A 45 -34.20 3.54 8.25
CA THR A 45 -33.56 2.21 8.33
C THR A 45 -34.10 1.31 9.44
N LYS A 46 -34.89 1.84 10.39
CA LYS A 46 -35.51 1.06 11.46
C LYS A 46 -36.81 0.40 11.02
N GLU A 47 -37.58 1.02 10.12
CA GLU A 47 -38.73 0.40 9.44
C GLU A 47 -38.31 -0.86 8.68
N TYR A 48 -37.13 -0.85 8.03
CA TYR A 48 -36.60 -2.02 7.33
C TYR A 48 -36.01 -3.12 8.24
N ARG A 49 -35.91 -2.91 9.57
CA ARG A 49 -35.42 -3.92 10.52
C ARG A 49 -36.51 -4.84 11.07
N ASP A 50 -37.79 -4.59 10.75
CA ASP A 50 -38.89 -5.50 11.11
C ASP A 50 -38.92 -6.77 10.26
N GLY A 51 -38.01 -6.89 9.29
CA GLY A 51 -37.86 -8.04 8.41
C GLY A 51 -38.75 -8.01 7.15
N SER A 52 -39.49 -6.92 6.91
CA SER A 52 -40.43 -6.83 5.79
C SER A 52 -39.80 -6.51 4.41
N VAL A 53 -38.55 -6.00 4.37
CA VAL A 53 -37.83 -5.69 3.12
C VAL A 53 -36.32 -5.96 3.27
N ASP A 54 -35.70 -6.57 2.26
CA ASP A 54 -34.23 -6.77 2.18
C ASP A 54 -33.49 -5.42 2.04
N TYR A 55 -33.09 -4.82 3.16
CA TYR A 55 -32.22 -3.64 3.15
C TYR A 55 -30.79 -4.03 2.72
N LYS A 56 -30.28 -3.34 1.71
CA LYS A 56 -28.91 -3.50 1.20
C LYS A 56 -28.08 -2.27 1.54
N ASP A 57 -27.04 -2.46 2.34
CA ASP A 57 -26.11 -1.41 2.72
C ASP A 57 -25.06 -1.17 1.61
N GLU A 58 -24.32 -0.05 1.68
CA GLU A 58 -23.16 0.21 0.83
C GLU A 58 -21.90 -0.36 1.49
N ILE A 59 -20.97 -0.86 0.68
CA ILE A 59 -19.68 -1.39 1.13
C ILE A 59 -18.55 -0.46 0.68
N PHE A 60 -17.63 -0.17 1.60
CA PHE A 60 -16.39 0.55 1.33
C PHE A 60 -15.23 -0.41 1.55
N LEU A 61 -14.53 -0.74 0.47
CA LEU A 61 -13.55 -1.81 0.45
C LEU A 61 -12.16 -1.24 0.15
N PRO A 62 -11.27 -1.16 1.15
CA PRO A 62 -9.86 -0.90 0.90
C PRO A 62 -9.23 -2.15 0.27
N ILE A 63 -8.56 -1.98 -0.87
CA ILE A 63 -7.79 -3.04 -1.53
C ILE A 63 -6.33 -2.64 -1.52
N LEU A 64 -5.51 -3.43 -0.84
CA LEU A 64 -4.06 -3.32 -0.94
C LEU A 64 -3.62 -3.82 -2.31
N ASN A 65 -3.00 -2.95 -3.09
CA ASN A 65 -2.63 -3.22 -4.49
C ASN A 65 -1.33 -4.05 -4.58
N VAL A 66 -1.33 -5.18 -3.91
CA VAL A 66 -0.28 -6.20 -3.87
C VAL A 66 -0.95 -7.56 -3.74
N ASP A 67 -0.31 -8.59 -4.28
CA ASP A 67 -0.78 -9.96 -4.11
C ASP A 67 -0.62 -10.37 -2.63
N ARG A 68 -1.57 -11.14 -2.10
CA ARG A 68 -1.60 -11.55 -0.70
C ARG A 68 -0.29 -12.21 -0.25
N ASN A 69 0.29 -13.04 -1.11
CA ASN A 69 1.54 -13.74 -0.82
C ASN A 69 2.78 -12.83 -0.82
N ASP A 70 2.67 -11.64 -1.41
CA ASP A 70 3.74 -10.63 -1.49
C ASP A 70 3.56 -9.50 -0.48
N PHE A 71 2.44 -9.45 0.26
CA PHE A 71 2.27 -8.53 1.37
C PHE A 71 3.39 -8.58 2.41
N PRO A 72 3.94 -9.74 2.82
CA PRO A 72 5.07 -9.77 3.75
C PRO A 72 6.30 -8.99 3.28
N LEU A 73 6.46 -8.76 1.96
CA LEU A 73 7.55 -7.95 1.40
C LEU A 73 7.45 -6.46 1.79
N LYS A 74 6.24 -5.99 2.12
CA LYS A 74 5.92 -4.62 2.55
C LYS A 74 6.17 -4.50 4.06
N THR A 75 7.44 -4.62 4.46
CA THR A 75 7.84 -4.89 5.84
C THR A 75 7.44 -3.77 6.81
N GLU A 76 7.57 -2.50 6.41
CA GLU A 76 7.10 -1.35 7.19
C GLU A 76 5.57 -1.29 7.31
N VAL A 77 4.85 -1.70 6.25
CA VAL A 77 3.38 -1.74 6.24
C VAL A 77 2.89 -2.82 7.19
N ALA A 78 3.42 -4.03 7.06
CA ALA A 78 3.12 -5.16 7.93
C ALA A 78 3.49 -4.87 9.39
N PHE A 79 4.60 -4.15 9.63
CA PHE A 79 4.99 -3.69 10.95
C PHE A 79 3.96 -2.72 11.54
N LEU A 80 3.65 -1.62 10.84
CA LEU A 80 2.74 -0.60 11.35
C LEU A 80 1.34 -1.17 11.61
N PHE A 81 0.82 -1.96 10.67
CA PHE A 81 -0.51 -2.57 10.81
C PHE A 81 -0.57 -3.51 12.03
N ARG A 82 0.45 -4.34 12.24
CA ARG A 82 0.54 -5.18 13.44
C ARG A 82 0.63 -4.35 14.71
N GLU A 83 1.45 -3.30 14.74
CA GLU A 83 1.57 -2.39 15.89
C GLU A 83 0.22 -1.74 16.24
N LYS A 84 -0.56 -1.39 15.22
CA LYS A 84 -1.90 -0.80 15.36
C LYS A 84 -3.03 -1.82 15.55
N GLY A 85 -2.70 -3.10 15.74
CA GLY A 85 -3.69 -4.16 15.98
C GLY A 85 -4.55 -4.52 14.76
N ILE A 86 -4.13 -4.15 13.55
CA ILE A 86 -4.80 -4.51 12.30
C ILE A 86 -4.37 -5.94 11.93
N ASN A 87 -5.35 -6.84 11.91
CA ASN A 87 -5.14 -8.22 11.54
C ASN A 87 -5.05 -8.35 10.00
N VAL A 88 -3.93 -8.87 9.52
CA VAL A 88 -3.66 -9.07 8.09
C VAL A 88 -4.63 -10.07 7.43
N GLY A 89 -5.24 -10.96 8.23
CA GLY A 89 -6.27 -11.88 7.76
C GLY A 89 -7.57 -11.19 7.35
N ASP A 90 -7.85 -10.00 7.89
CA ASP A 90 -9.06 -9.23 7.63
C ASP A 90 -8.88 -8.22 6.48
N LEU A 91 -7.66 -8.10 5.96
CA LEU A 91 -7.34 -7.24 4.82
C LEU A 91 -7.70 -7.92 3.49
N VAL A 92 -8.02 -7.08 2.51
CA VAL A 92 -8.28 -7.49 1.13
C VAL A 92 -7.15 -7.05 0.22
N TYR A 93 -6.67 -8.01 -0.56
CA TYR A 93 -5.55 -7.91 -1.47
C TYR A 93 -6.04 -7.93 -2.91
N ARG A 94 -5.17 -7.49 -3.81
CA ARG A 94 -5.47 -7.36 -5.23
C ARG A 94 -5.97 -8.66 -5.86
N ASP A 95 -5.36 -9.78 -5.48
CA ASP A 95 -5.58 -11.12 -6.03
C ASP A 95 -6.68 -11.92 -5.31
N ASP A 96 -7.30 -11.36 -4.27
CA ASP A 96 -8.39 -12.04 -3.56
C ASP A 96 -9.68 -12.15 -4.39
N TYR A 97 -9.87 -11.25 -5.36
CA TYR A 97 -11.07 -11.15 -6.18
C TYR A 97 -10.75 -10.78 -7.63
N ASP A 98 -11.53 -11.29 -8.57
CA ASP A 98 -11.56 -10.80 -9.95
C ASP A 98 -12.21 -9.41 -9.98
N LEU A 99 -11.38 -8.36 -9.90
CA LEU A 99 -11.84 -6.96 -9.88
C LEU A 99 -12.68 -6.60 -11.12
N PRO A 100 -12.28 -6.94 -12.36
CA PRO A 100 -13.13 -6.71 -13.53
C PRO A 100 -14.53 -7.33 -13.40
N GLN A 101 -14.62 -8.59 -12.93
CA GLN A 101 -15.91 -9.26 -12.74
C GLN A 101 -16.71 -8.59 -11.62
N LEU A 102 -16.06 -8.23 -10.51
CA LEU A 102 -16.68 -7.59 -9.36
C LEU A 102 -17.35 -6.27 -9.76
N LEU A 103 -16.62 -5.40 -10.46
CA LEU A 103 -17.09 -4.10 -10.93
C LEU A 103 -18.24 -4.19 -11.93
N LYS A 104 -18.22 -5.18 -12.83
CA LYS A 104 -19.33 -5.42 -13.78
C LYS A 104 -20.58 -5.97 -13.12
N SER A 105 -20.43 -6.71 -12.03
CA SER A 105 -21.53 -7.44 -11.40
C SER A 105 -22.31 -6.62 -10.37
N THR A 106 -21.84 -5.44 -9.99
CA THR A 106 -22.50 -4.56 -9.02
C THR A 106 -22.27 -3.10 -9.37
N LYS A 107 -23.23 -2.23 -9.01
CA LYS A 107 -22.99 -0.78 -9.05
C LYS A 107 -21.76 -0.45 -8.22
N SER A 108 -20.74 0.09 -8.87
CA SER A 108 -19.41 0.25 -8.27
C SER A 108 -18.83 1.64 -8.52
N LYS A 109 -18.04 2.10 -7.56
CA LYS A 109 -17.21 3.30 -7.63
C LYS A 109 -15.78 2.92 -7.27
N VAL A 110 -14.82 3.64 -7.83
CA VAL A 110 -13.40 3.49 -7.52
C VAL A 110 -12.85 4.85 -7.08
N VAL A 111 -12.12 4.84 -5.97
CA VAL A 111 -11.29 5.96 -5.51
C VAL A 111 -9.84 5.53 -5.66
N LEU A 112 -9.07 6.33 -6.39
CA LEU A 112 -7.62 6.15 -6.50
C LEU A 112 -6.95 7.01 -5.44
N VAL A 113 -6.05 6.41 -4.67
CA VAL A 113 -5.18 7.12 -3.72
C VAL A 113 -3.71 6.87 -4.07
N ASP A 114 -2.87 7.88 -3.91
CA ASP A 114 -1.43 7.82 -4.16
C ASP A 114 -1.05 7.38 -5.61
N HIS A 115 -1.98 7.56 -6.55
CA HIS A 115 -1.73 7.51 -7.99
C HIS A 115 -2.91 8.10 -8.76
N HIS A 116 -2.62 8.72 -9.89
CA HIS A 116 -3.63 9.21 -10.85
C HIS A 116 -3.46 8.65 -12.27
N VAL A 117 -2.42 7.84 -12.50
CA VAL A 117 -2.18 7.14 -13.78
C VAL A 117 -2.37 5.65 -13.55
N LEU A 118 -3.33 5.04 -14.26
CA LEU A 118 -3.56 3.61 -14.22
C LEU A 118 -2.53 2.87 -15.07
N ALA A 119 -1.97 1.79 -14.53
CA ALA A 119 -1.18 0.84 -15.31
C ALA A 119 -2.07 0.20 -16.41
N ASN A 120 -1.46 -0.29 -17.49
CA ASN A 120 -2.19 -0.91 -18.61
C ASN A 120 -3.15 -2.03 -18.15
N LYS A 121 -2.71 -2.86 -17.19
CA LYS A 121 -3.52 -3.95 -16.61
C LYS A 121 -4.75 -3.44 -15.84
N ASP A 122 -4.75 -2.19 -15.39
CA ASP A 122 -5.76 -1.57 -14.52
C ASP A 122 -6.67 -0.58 -15.27
N GLN A 123 -6.50 -0.43 -16.59
CA GLN A 123 -7.31 0.49 -17.40
C GLN A 123 -8.82 0.20 -17.33
N PHE A 124 -9.22 -1.03 -17.01
CA PHE A 124 -10.63 -1.38 -16.76
C PHE A 124 -11.24 -0.66 -15.56
N LEU A 125 -10.43 -0.10 -14.65
CA LEU A 125 -10.92 0.70 -13.52
C LEU A 125 -11.43 2.08 -13.96
N ALA A 126 -10.92 2.62 -15.08
CA ALA A 126 -11.08 4.03 -15.46
C ALA A 126 -12.55 4.50 -15.51
N GLU A 127 -13.45 3.65 -16.03
CA GLU A 127 -14.88 3.99 -16.12
C GLU A 127 -15.59 4.09 -14.76
N TYR A 128 -15.00 3.50 -13.72
CA TYR A 128 -15.54 3.48 -12.36
C TYR A 128 -14.90 4.53 -11.44
N VAL A 129 -13.82 5.20 -11.87
CA VAL A 129 -13.11 6.19 -11.05
C VAL A 129 -13.95 7.44 -10.82
N THR A 130 -14.27 7.71 -9.56
CA THR A 130 -15.06 8.88 -9.14
C THR A 130 -14.24 9.91 -8.37
N GLU A 131 -13.14 9.52 -7.75
CA GLU A 131 -12.26 10.42 -6.99
C GLU A 131 -10.81 9.96 -7.07
N ILE A 132 -9.89 10.94 -7.13
CA ILE A 132 -8.45 10.75 -7.18
C ILE A 132 -7.82 11.67 -6.13
N ILE A 133 -6.99 11.10 -5.26
CA ILE A 133 -6.18 11.83 -4.29
C ILE A 133 -4.73 11.38 -4.51
N ASP A 134 -3.87 12.26 -5.01
CA ASP A 134 -2.48 11.89 -5.32
C ASP A 134 -1.54 13.07 -5.13
N HIS A 135 -0.29 12.79 -4.79
CA HIS A 135 0.73 13.80 -4.52
C HIS A 135 1.80 13.93 -5.61
N ARG A 136 1.69 13.15 -6.69
CA ARG A 136 2.65 13.15 -7.80
C ARG A 136 2.45 14.34 -8.74
N PRO A 137 3.50 14.76 -9.47
CA PRO A 137 3.34 15.71 -10.57
C PRO A 137 2.26 15.23 -11.54
N ILE A 138 1.38 16.15 -11.96
CA ILE A 138 0.24 15.79 -12.80
C ILE A 138 0.70 15.25 -14.16
N ASP A 139 0.25 14.03 -14.46
CA ASP A 139 0.42 13.33 -15.72
C ASP A 139 -0.95 12.82 -16.18
N LYS A 140 -1.42 13.39 -17.29
CA LYS A 140 -2.72 13.01 -17.87
C LYS A 140 -2.58 11.93 -18.94
N THR A 141 -1.43 11.29 -19.05
CA THR A 141 -1.20 10.20 -19.99
C THR A 141 -2.16 9.06 -19.68
N GLY A 142 -2.96 8.65 -20.67
CA GLY A 142 -3.95 7.59 -20.49
C GLY A 142 -5.14 7.96 -19.60
N TRP A 143 -5.39 9.24 -19.31
CA TRP A 143 -6.61 9.66 -18.63
C TRP A 143 -7.85 9.38 -19.48
N ALA A 144 -8.60 8.36 -19.07
CA ALA A 144 -9.89 7.99 -19.63
C ALA A 144 -11.02 8.09 -18.57
N TYR A 145 -10.83 8.95 -17.57
CA TYR A 145 -11.79 9.17 -16.49
C TYR A 145 -13.00 9.99 -16.93
N LYS A 146 -14.08 9.91 -16.15
CA LYS A 146 -15.28 10.68 -16.42
C LYS A 146 -15.04 12.18 -16.18
N PRO A 147 -15.74 13.09 -16.89
CA PRO A 147 -15.54 14.53 -16.71
C PRO A 147 -15.85 15.05 -15.30
N ASP A 148 -16.69 14.33 -14.54
CA ASP A 148 -17.07 14.65 -13.16
C ASP A 148 -16.20 13.96 -12.11
N THR A 149 -15.14 13.24 -12.51
CA THR A 149 -14.16 12.66 -11.59
C THR A 149 -13.51 13.76 -10.77
N ARG A 150 -13.65 13.68 -9.43
CA ARG A 150 -13.03 14.62 -8.51
C ARG A 150 -11.54 14.37 -8.41
N THR A 151 -10.72 15.42 -8.48
CA THR A 151 -9.27 15.30 -8.38
C THR A 151 -8.71 16.23 -7.30
N THR A 152 -8.00 15.66 -6.34
CA THR A 152 -7.13 16.37 -5.40
C THR A 152 -5.71 15.93 -5.71
N ILE A 153 -5.03 16.68 -6.58
CA ILE A 153 -3.66 16.40 -7.00
C ILE A 153 -2.78 17.61 -6.67
N GLU A 154 -1.85 17.44 -5.73
CA GLU A 154 -0.98 18.51 -5.23
C GLU A 154 0.39 17.94 -4.87
N THR A 155 1.48 18.62 -5.24
CA THR A 155 2.83 18.15 -4.90
C THR A 155 3.14 18.38 -3.42
N VAL A 156 2.96 17.34 -2.62
CA VAL A 156 3.30 17.28 -1.19
C VAL A 156 4.20 16.08 -0.88
N GLY A 157 4.76 16.00 0.32
CA GLY A 157 5.68 14.93 0.70
C GLY A 157 5.03 13.56 0.84
N SER A 158 3.73 13.51 1.14
CA SER A 158 2.97 12.26 1.30
C SER A 158 1.51 12.42 0.85
N CYS A 159 0.96 11.41 0.18
CA CYS A 159 -0.47 11.32 -0.12
C CYS A 159 -1.33 11.28 1.16
N CYS A 160 -0.82 10.72 2.25
CA CYS A 160 -1.48 10.75 3.56
C CYS A 160 -1.76 12.19 4.05
N THR A 161 -0.95 13.18 3.66
CA THR A 161 -1.23 14.61 3.92
C THR A 161 -2.54 15.03 3.26
N LEU A 162 -2.71 14.70 1.97
CA LEU A 162 -3.93 15.04 1.22
C LEU A 162 -5.14 14.26 1.71
N VAL A 163 -4.96 12.99 2.12
CA VAL A 163 -6.04 12.20 2.74
C VAL A 163 -6.48 12.80 4.08
N ALA A 164 -5.54 13.19 4.94
CA ALA A 164 -5.84 13.83 6.22
C ALA A 164 -6.62 15.14 6.02
N GLN A 165 -6.15 16.00 5.09
CA GLN A 165 -6.80 17.25 4.75
C GLN A 165 -8.20 17.01 4.15
N ARG A 166 -8.34 16.03 3.25
CA ARG A 166 -9.64 15.68 2.63
C ARG A 166 -10.67 15.24 3.67
N ILE A 167 -10.26 14.42 4.64
CA ILE A 167 -11.10 13.96 5.74
C ILE A 167 -11.52 15.13 6.64
N LYS A 168 -10.57 16.02 6.99
CA LYS A 168 -10.83 17.24 7.77
C LYS A 168 -11.86 18.13 7.08
N ASP A 169 -11.71 18.38 5.78
CA ASP A 169 -12.63 19.22 4.99
C ASP A 169 -14.03 18.60 4.90
N LEU A 170 -14.12 17.32 4.57
CA LEU A 170 -15.41 16.63 4.47
C LEU A 170 -16.13 16.57 5.83
N SER A 171 -15.39 16.37 6.92
CA SER A 171 -15.97 16.38 8.27
C SER A 171 -16.45 17.78 8.67
N CYS A 172 -15.72 18.83 8.29
CA CYS A 172 -16.14 20.22 8.48
C CYS A 172 -17.43 20.52 7.70
N LEU A 173 -17.54 20.08 6.44
CA LEU A 173 -18.73 20.26 5.62
C LEU A 173 -19.97 19.56 6.20
N MET A 174 -19.77 18.51 7.01
CA MET A 174 -20.83 17.79 7.71
C MET A 174 -21.16 18.39 9.10
N ALA A 175 -20.50 19.49 9.51
CA ALA A 175 -20.53 20.02 10.87
C ALA A 175 -20.14 18.96 11.92
N LYS A 176 -19.17 18.12 11.57
CA LYS A 176 -18.62 17.04 12.40
C LYS A 176 -17.16 17.28 12.79
N ASP A 177 -16.50 18.29 12.24
CA ASP A 177 -15.13 18.72 12.56
C ASP A 177 -14.16 17.54 12.77
N VAL A 178 -13.70 17.32 14.00
CA VAL A 178 -12.70 16.29 14.35
C VAL A 178 -13.33 14.97 14.82
N GLN A 179 -14.65 14.80 14.70
CA GLN A 179 -15.37 13.62 15.23
C GLN A 179 -14.88 12.30 14.64
N TYR A 180 -14.55 12.25 13.34
CA TYR A 180 -13.97 11.05 12.74
C TYR A 180 -12.65 10.67 13.42
N PHE A 181 -11.72 11.62 13.54
CA PHE A 181 -10.42 11.38 14.13
C PHE A 181 -10.50 11.01 15.62
N ASN A 182 -11.50 11.55 16.35
CA ASN A 182 -11.77 11.15 17.73
C ASN A 182 -12.36 9.73 17.83
N ALA A 183 -13.19 9.33 16.86
CA ALA A 183 -13.77 8.00 16.82
C ALA A 183 -12.74 6.93 16.39
N TYR A 184 -11.76 7.31 15.57
CA TYR A 184 -10.72 6.43 15.04
C TYR A 184 -9.32 7.02 15.25
N PRO A 185 -8.83 7.16 16.49
CA PRO A 185 -7.52 7.73 16.78
C PRO A 185 -6.37 6.95 16.12
N VAL A 186 -6.53 5.63 15.94
CA VAL A 186 -5.58 4.78 15.22
C VAL A 186 -5.36 5.25 13.76
N CYS A 187 -6.39 5.80 13.10
CA CYS A 187 -6.23 6.38 11.77
C CYS A 187 -5.35 7.64 11.80
N SER A 188 -5.52 8.50 12.82
CA SER A 188 -4.66 9.66 13.03
C SER A 188 -3.20 9.27 13.28
N GLU A 189 -2.97 8.22 14.07
CA GLU A 189 -1.63 7.69 14.35
C GLU A 189 -0.97 7.15 13.07
N MET A 190 -1.69 6.40 12.24
CA MET A 190 -1.14 5.87 10.98
C MET A 190 -0.84 6.97 9.97
N LEU A 191 -1.75 7.94 9.79
CA LEU A 191 -1.51 9.10 8.93
C LEU A 191 -0.27 9.87 9.40
N HIS A 192 -0.17 10.16 10.70
CA HIS A 192 0.96 10.87 11.28
C HIS A 192 2.27 10.12 11.02
N ALA A 193 2.33 8.83 11.37
CA ALA A 193 3.55 8.03 11.23
C ALA A 193 4.01 7.93 9.76
N THR A 194 3.07 7.88 8.82
CA THR A 194 3.36 7.78 7.38
C THR A 194 3.88 9.09 6.82
N ILE A 195 3.23 10.22 7.14
CA ILE A 195 3.72 11.56 6.73
C ILE A 195 5.13 11.80 7.28
N ILE A 196 5.40 11.43 8.54
CA ILE A 196 6.75 11.54 9.14
C ILE A 196 7.76 10.68 8.39
N LEU A 197 7.42 9.45 7.98
CA LEU A 197 8.31 8.59 7.23
C LEU A 197 8.66 9.15 5.85
N ASP A 198 7.67 9.60 5.08
CA ASP A 198 7.87 10.02 3.70
C ASP A 198 8.52 11.40 3.58
N THR A 199 8.22 12.30 4.53
CA THR A 199 8.92 13.59 4.66
C THR A 199 10.29 13.47 5.32
N VAL A 200 10.67 12.28 5.82
CA VAL A 200 11.90 12.02 6.57
C VAL A 200 12.00 12.98 7.77
N ASN A 201 10.91 13.11 8.52
CA ASN A 201 10.73 14.06 9.62
C ASN A 201 11.19 15.49 9.25
N PHE A 202 10.75 15.98 8.08
CA PHE A 202 11.07 17.32 7.57
C PHE A 202 12.56 17.61 7.46
N SER A 203 13.38 16.59 7.16
CA SER A 203 14.82 16.75 6.99
C SER A 203 15.14 17.76 5.89
N LYS A 204 15.91 18.79 6.24
CA LYS A 204 16.40 19.80 5.29
C LYS A 204 17.37 19.23 4.26
N GLU A 205 18.02 18.12 4.56
CA GLU A 205 18.98 17.47 3.67
C GLU A 205 18.28 16.77 2.50
N VAL A 206 17.15 16.12 2.79
CA VAL A 206 16.36 15.37 1.81
C VAL A 206 15.29 16.25 1.15
N ASN A 207 14.81 17.27 1.88
CA ASN A 207 13.90 18.32 1.41
C ASN A 207 12.63 17.77 0.72
N LYS A 208 12.02 16.73 1.32
CA LYS A 208 10.78 16.10 0.84
C LYS A 208 9.50 16.69 1.42
N GLY A 209 9.57 17.26 2.63
CA GLY A 209 8.41 17.86 3.28
C GLY A 209 8.04 19.22 2.67
N THR A 210 6.75 19.54 2.73
CA THR A 210 6.19 20.83 2.33
C THR A 210 5.48 21.50 3.51
N PRO A 211 5.17 22.81 3.43
CA PRO A 211 4.36 23.47 4.46
C PRO A 211 3.01 22.82 4.72
N HIS A 212 2.40 22.17 3.71
CA HIS A 212 1.13 21.46 3.85
C HIS A 212 1.29 20.18 4.69
N ASP A 213 2.40 19.45 4.50
CA ASP A 213 2.73 18.29 5.36
C ASP A 213 2.93 18.73 6.82
N GLU A 214 3.62 19.86 7.05
CA GLU A 214 3.80 20.43 8.39
C GLU A 214 2.47 20.83 9.02
N GLU A 215 1.57 21.47 8.26
CA GLU A 215 0.23 21.83 8.73
C GLU A 215 -0.55 20.58 9.17
N MET A 216 -0.53 19.51 8.37
CA MET A 216 -1.28 18.29 8.68
C MET A 216 -0.68 17.53 9.86
N ILE A 217 0.65 17.50 10.00
CA ILE A 217 1.28 16.95 11.21
C ILE A 217 0.86 17.74 12.44
N LEU A 218 0.89 19.08 12.41
CA LEU A 218 0.45 19.91 13.54
C LEU A 218 -1.02 19.68 13.88
N PHE A 219 -1.88 19.55 12.86
CA PHE A 219 -3.28 19.19 13.04
C PHE A 219 -3.43 17.83 13.74
N LEU A 220 -2.74 16.79 13.27
CA LEU A 220 -2.79 15.45 13.87
C LEU A 220 -2.21 15.42 15.29
N GLU A 221 -1.13 16.15 15.56
CA GLU A 221 -0.54 16.26 16.90
C GLU A 221 -1.44 16.97 17.90
N ASN A 222 -2.22 17.96 17.47
CA ASN A 222 -3.22 18.59 18.33
C ASN A 222 -4.33 17.60 18.76
N LEU A 223 -4.59 16.57 17.96
CA LEU A 223 -5.53 15.50 18.27
C LEU A 223 -4.89 14.43 19.16
N LEU A 224 -3.69 13.98 18.79
CA LEU A 224 -2.95 12.90 19.46
C LEU A 224 -2.35 13.33 20.81
N LYS A 225 -2.03 14.62 20.97
CA LYS A 225 -1.42 15.23 22.17
C LYS A 225 -0.20 14.46 22.68
N PRO A 226 0.82 14.20 21.84
CA PRO A 226 2.05 13.58 22.32
C PRO A 226 2.72 14.47 23.38
N ILE A 227 3.36 13.85 24.37
CA ILE A 227 4.03 14.57 25.46
C ILE A 227 5.19 15.42 24.91
N ASP A 228 5.92 14.87 23.94
CA ASP A 228 7.00 15.55 23.22
C ASP A 228 6.87 15.22 21.72
N CYS A 229 6.37 16.17 20.94
CA CYS A 229 6.22 16.02 19.50
C CYS A 229 7.54 15.65 18.81
N LYS A 230 8.67 16.24 19.22
CA LYS A 230 9.95 16.02 18.54
C LYS A 230 10.44 14.60 18.77
N ALA A 231 10.44 14.17 20.03
CA ALA A 231 10.86 12.82 20.40
C ALA A 231 9.94 11.76 19.77
N GLU A 232 8.63 12.01 19.68
CA GLU A 232 7.69 11.07 19.07
C GLU A 232 7.92 10.96 17.55
N ARG A 233 8.10 12.08 16.83
CA ARG A 233 8.42 12.05 15.39
C ARG A 233 9.73 11.29 15.12
N GLU A 234 10.78 11.56 15.89
CA GLU A 234 12.07 10.85 15.75
C GLU A 234 11.93 9.36 16.01
N LYS A 235 11.22 8.98 17.08
CA LYS A 235 10.95 7.59 17.42
C LYS A 235 10.20 6.88 16.29
N GLN A 236 9.15 7.50 15.74
CA GLN A 236 8.37 6.93 14.65
C GLN A 236 9.21 6.74 13.39
N LEU A 237 9.96 7.77 12.99
CA LEU A 237 10.85 7.70 11.84
C LEU A 237 11.86 6.54 11.99
N ASN A 238 12.57 6.49 13.12
CA ASN A 238 13.57 5.47 13.38
C ASN A 238 12.98 4.06 13.39
N THR A 239 11.80 3.90 14.02
CA THR A 239 11.11 2.61 14.11
C THR A 239 10.67 2.12 12.73
N LEU A 240 10.08 3.00 11.90
CA LEU A 240 9.63 2.63 10.57
C LEU A 240 10.78 2.39 9.59
N LEU A 241 11.88 3.15 9.69
CA LEU A 241 13.09 2.88 8.92
C LEU A 241 13.72 1.53 9.27
N ALA A 242 13.75 1.18 10.56
CA ALA A 242 14.18 -0.14 11.01
C ALA A 242 13.26 -1.24 10.45
N ALA A 243 11.94 -1.06 10.53
CA ALA A 243 10.98 -2.02 9.97
C ALA A 243 11.06 -2.17 8.45
N ARG A 244 11.32 -1.08 7.71
CA ARG A 244 11.51 -1.11 6.25
C ARG A 244 12.69 -1.99 5.82
N THR A 245 13.72 -2.04 6.66
CA THR A 245 14.96 -2.80 6.42
C THR A 245 14.98 -4.17 7.09
N ASP A 246 14.06 -4.44 8.02
CA ASP A 246 13.93 -5.74 8.68
C ASP A 246 13.38 -6.80 7.73
N VAL A 247 14.29 -7.64 7.24
CA VAL A 247 13.98 -8.79 6.39
C VAL A 247 14.07 -10.13 7.13
N SER A 248 14.17 -10.11 8.47
CA SER A 248 14.37 -11.31 9.29
C SER A 248 13.26 -12.36 9.16
N GLN A 249 12.05 -11.92 8.79
CA GLN A 249 10.88 -12.77 8.62
C GLN A 249 10.62 -13.20 7.17
N LEU A 250 11.49 -12.80 6.22
CA LEU A 250 11.31 -13.14 4.81
C LEU A 250 12.00 -14.46 4.47
N SER A 251 11.29 -15.30 3.71
CA SER A 251 11.89 -16.47 3.07
C SER A 251 12.91 -16.07 1.99
N ALA A 252 13.76 -17.00 1.56
CA ALA A 252 14.72 -16.76 0.48
C ALA A 252 14.04 -16.32 -0.84
N ALA A 253 12.91 -16.95 -1.18
CA ALA A 253 12.12 -16.56 -2.35
C ALA A 253 11.55 -15.13 -2.23
N GLN A 254 11.09 -14.75 -1.03
CA GLN A 254 10.61 -13.41 -0.75
C GLN A 254 11.72 -12.36 -0.80
N LEU A 255 12.90 -12.66 -0.26
CA LEU A 255 14.09 -11.80 -0.35
C LEU A 255 14.46 -11.49 -1.80
N LEU A 256 14.39 -12.49 -2.69
CA LEU A 256 14.64 -12.31 -4.13
C LEU A 256 13.61 -11.41 -4.83
N ARG A 257 12.40 -11.28 -4.28
CA ARG A 257 11.31 -10.47 -4.85
C ARG A 257 11.18 -9.08 -4.24
N LYS A 258 11.67 -8.84 -3.02
CA LYS A 258 11.46 -7.58 -2.27
C LYS A 258 11.91 -6.34 -3.04
N ASP A 259 13.10 -6.38 -3.65
CA ASP A 259 13.65 -5.28 -4.45
C ASP A 259 14.28 -5.83 -5.73
N VAL A 260 13.43 -6.42 -6.58
CA VAL A 260 13.83 -6.92 -7.89
C VAL A 260 13.63 -5.87 -8.97
N LYS A 261 14.68 -5.58 -9.72
CA LYS A 261 14.62 -4.76 -10.93
C LYS A 261 14.61 -5.66 -12.16
N ILE A 262 13.78 -5.32 -13.13
CA ILE A 262 13.74 -6.03 -14.41
C ILE A 262 14.48 -5.19 -15.45
N VAL A 263 15.56 -5.73 -15.99
CA VAL A 263 16.35 -5.09 -17.06
C VAL A 263 16.31 -5.98 -18.30
N GLY A 264 15.45 -5.63 -19.26
CA GLY A 264 15.14 -6.50 -20.38
C GLY A 264 14.50 -7.80 -19.90
N ASN A 265 15.18 -8.93 -20.12
CA ASN A 265 14.73 -10.26 -19.67
C ASN A 265 15.44 -10.73 -18.39
N VAL A 266 16.15 -9.84 -17.69
CA VAL A 266 16.96 -10.17 -16.52
C VAL A 266 16.33 -9.64 -15.24
N LEU A 267 16.22 -10.51 -14.23
CA LEU A 267 15.84 -10.15 -12.86
C LEU A 267 17.09 -9.81 -12.05
N VAL A 268 17.13 -8.61 -11.46
CA VAL A 268 18.25 -8.10 -10.66
C VAL A 268 17.73 -7.80 -9.24
N PRO A 269 17.79 -8.79 -8.32
CA PRO A 269 17.41 -8.59 -6.93
C PRO A 269 18.47 -7.79 -6.16
N SER A 270 18.03 -6.85 -5.35
CA SER A 270 18.84 -6.10 -4.39
C SER A 270 18.51 -6.55 -2.97
N PHE A 271 19.53 -6.75 -2.14
CA PHE A 271 19.37 -7.19 -0.76
C PHE A 271 19.78 -6.07 0.20
N PRO A 272 18.93 -5.71 1.19
CA PRO A 272 19.26 -4.68 2.18
C PRO A 272 20.18 -5.20 3.30
N ILE A 273 20.92 -6.31 3.06
CA ILE A 273 21.73 -6.99 4.07
C ILE A 273 23.11 -7.38 3.52
N LEU A 274 24.10 -7.41 4.40
CA LEU A 274 25.40 -8.03 4.14
C LEU A 274 25.25 -9.55 4.25
N VAL A 275 25.70 -10.29 3.23
CA VAL A 275 25.48 -11.75 3.14
C VAL A 275 26.11 -12.55 4.28
N GLU A 276 27.07 -11.97 5.00
CA GLU A 276 27.78 -12.64 6.10
C GLU A 276 26.89 -12.89 7.34
N GLU A 277 25.84 -12.09 7.55
CA GLU A 277 25.00 -12.14 8.76
C GLU A 277 23.90 -13.22 8.71
N GLN A 278 23.55 -13.74 7.54
CA GLN A 278 22.63 -14.87 7.42
C GLN A 278 23.34 -16.13 6.93
N ARG A 279 23.74 -16.98 7.88
CA ARG A 279 23.95 -18.42 7.61
C ARG A 279 22.59 -19.09 7.40
N VAL A 280 21.90 -18.74 6.32
CA VAL A 280 20.75 -19.53 5.84
C VAL A 280 21.28 -20.93 5.55
N LYS A 281 20.74 -21.93 6.26
CA LYS A 281 21.13 -23.34 6.09
C LYS A 281 20.59 -23.85 4.75
N PHE A 282 21.30 -23.55 3.66
CA PHE A 282 21.00 -24.10 2.35
C PHE A 282 21.41 -25.60 2.28
N PRO A 283 20.56 -26.49 1.72
CA PRO A 283 20.91 -27.90 1.54
C PRO A 283 22.09 -28.13 0.60
N LYS A 284 22.82 -29.22 0.83
CA LYS A 284 24.24 -29.49 0.48
C LYS A 284 24.56 -29.72 -1.02
N LYS A 285 24.30 -28.77 -1.92
CA LYS A 285 25.06 -28.69 -3.18
C LYS A 285 25.52 -27.25 -3.41
N ARG A 286 26.84 -27.05 -3.25
CA ARG A 286 27.49 -25.75 -3.19
C ARG A 286 28.24 -25.50 -4.50
N ARG A 287 27.94 -24.40 -5.21
CA ARG A 287 28.81 -23.85 -6.26
C ARG A 287 29.27 -22.46 -5.84
N ILE A 288 30.57 -22.23 -5.84
CA ILE A 288 31.17 -20.94 -5.50
C ILE A 288 31.12 -20.02 -6.72
N LEU A 289 30.58 -18.81 -6.60
CA LEU A 289 30.52 -17.78 -7.64
C LEU A 289 31.46 -16.62 -7.30
N ARG A 290 32.19 -16.13 -8.29
CA ARG A 290 33.15 -15.04 -8.16
C ARG A 290 32.49 -13.67 -8.37
N PRO A 291 33.07 -12.60 -7.82
CA PRO A 291 32.65 -11.23 -8.10
C PRO A 291 32.62 -10.95 -9.62
N GLY A 292 31.50 -10.43 -10.13
CA GLY A 292 31.31 -10.16 -11.56
C GLY A 292 30.99 -11.37 -12.44
N GLU A 293 30.83 -12.56 -11.86
CA GLU A 293 30.48 -13.78 -12.60
C GLU A 293 28.97 -13.78 -12.90
N VAL A 294 28.62 -13.70 -14.19
CA VAL A 294 27.24 -13.82 -14.68
C VAL A 294 26.95 -15.29 -14.93
N ILE A 295 26.02 -15.89 -14.16
CA ILE A 295 25.53 -17.24 -14.46
C ILE A 295 24.31 -17.13 -15.36
N SER A 296 24.40 -17.72 -16.55
CA SER A 296 23.21 -18.01 -17.35
C SER A 296 22.58 -19.33 -16.89
N LEU A 297 21.36 -19.28 -16.35
CA LEU A 297 20.55 -20.48 -16.09
C LEU A 297 19.77 -20.86 -17.36
N ALA A 298 20.47 -21.10 -18.46
CA ALA A 298 19.85 -21.67 -19.65
C ALA A 298 19.68 -23.20 -19.45
N GLY A 299 18.44 -23.69 -19.40
CA GLY A 299 18.14 -25.11 -19.61
C GLY A 299 17.41 -25.89 -18.51
N PHE A 300 16.79 -25.26 -17.51
CA PHE A 300 16.20 -25.98 -16.38
C PHE A 300 14.68 -25.79 -16.16
N LEU A 301 13.92 -25.46 -17.20
CA LEU A 301 12.45 -25.46 -17.18
C LEU A 301 11.90 -26.35 -18.31
N PRO A 302 11.13 -27.41 -18.03
CA PRO A 302 10.30 -28.02 -19.06
C PRO A 302 9.16 -27.02 -19.34
N ASN A 303 9.28 -26.30 -20.47
CA ASN A 303 8.31 -25.38 -21.11
C ASN A 303 8.63 -23.87 -21.12
N CYS A 304 9.79 -23.42 -20.65
CA CYS A 304 10.25 -22.03 -20.86
C CYS A 304 11.59 -22.03 -21.60
N CYS A 305 11.58 -22.32 -22.90
CA CYS A 305 12.77 -22.35 -23.74
C CYS A 305 13.29 -20.97 -24.21
N SER A 306 12.91 -19.84 -23.59
CA SER A 306 13.33 -18.51 -24.08
C SER A 306 13.74 -17.47 -23.03
N LEU A 307 13.61 -17.74 -21.73
CA LEU A 307 14.03 -16.81 -20.67
C LEU A 307 15.36 -17.27 -20.06
N GLY A 308 16.46 -16.67 -20.54
CA GLY A 308 17.76 -16.81 -19.90
C GLY A 308 17.85 -15.92 -18.67
N PHE A 309 17.97 -16.52 -17.48
CA PHE A 309 18.23 -15.77 -16.25
C PHE A 309 19.72 -15.51 -16.10
N SER A 310 20.09 -14.28 -15.78
CA SER A 310 21.46 -13.85 -15.49
C SER A 310 21.52 -13.17 -14.13
N ILE A 311 22.18 -13.78 -13.14
CA ILE A 311 22.37 -13.18 -11.82
C ILE A 311 23.68 -12.40 -11.85
N SER A 312 23.64 -11.09 -11.56
CA SER A 312 24.84 -10.26 -11.37
C SER A 312 24.93 -9.86 -9.91
N LEU A 313 25.98 -10.31 -9.22
CA LEU A 313 26.24 -10.01 -7.81
C LEU A 313 27.32 -8.93 -7.71
N ASN A 314 26.94 -7.76 -7.22
CA ASN A 314 27.81 -6.59 -7.14
C ASN A 314 28.49 -6.49 -5.76
N SER A 315 29.22 -7.54 -5.36
CA SER A 315 30.05 -7.49 -4.14
C SER A 315 31.37 -8.25 -4.32
N HIS A 316 32.42 -7.80 -3.65
CA HIS A 316 33.79 -8.36 -3.70
C HIS A 316 33.97 -9.71 -2.99
N VAL A 317 32.89 -10.46 -2.71
CA VAL A 317 32.93 -11.71 -1.94
C VAL A 317 32.38 -12.88 -2.75
N ASN A 318 33.00 -14.05 -2.61
CA ASN A 318 32.58 -15.28 -3.31
C ASN A 318 31.27 -15.85 -2.71
N PHE A 319 30.30 -16.26 -3.55
CA PHE A 319 28.96 -16.69 -3.12
C PHE A 319 28.69 -18.19 -3.30
N ILE A 320 27.70 -18.77 -2.61
CA ILE A 320 27.21 -20.14 -2.84
C ILE A 320 25.68 -20.18 -2.85
N PHE A 321 25.05 -20.60 -3.96
CA PHE A 321 23.59 -20.82 -4.06
C PHE A 321 23.24 -22.32 -4.20
N ALA A 322 22.07 -22.73 -3.70
CA ALA A 322 21.45 -24.05 -3.92
C ALA A 322 20.36 -23.94 -5.00
N MET A 323 20.40 -24.83 -6.01
CA MET A 323 19.52 -24.80 -7.19
C MET A 323 18.05 -25.19 -6.94
N GLN A 324 17.72 -25.81 -5.80
CA GLN A 324 16.37 -26.35 -5.58
C GLN A 324 15.34 -25.25 -5.27
N ASP A 325 15.75 -24.19 -4.55
CA ASP A 325 14.87 -23.05 -4.22
C ASP A 325 14.56 -22.17 -5.43
N PHE A 326 15.34 -22.29 -6.51
CA PHE A 326 15.10 -21.60 -7.79
C PHE A 326 13.90 -22.15 -8.56
N TYR A 327 13.51 -23.41 -8.32
CA TYR A 327 12.39 -24.05 -9.00
C TYR A 327 11.03 -23.56 -8.51
N ASP A 328 10.91 -23.24 -7.21
CA ASP A 328 9.67 -22.72 -6.62
C ASP A 328 9.50 -21.21 -6.88
N VAL A 329 10.56 -20.52 -7.31
CA VAL A 329 10.57 -19.07 -7.65
C VAL A 329 9.90 -18.76 -9.00
N ILE A 330 9.75 -19.75 -9.89
CA ILE A 330 9.28 -19.56 -11.27
C ILE A 330 7.85 -20.12 -11.50
N ARG A 331 7.18 -20.64 -10.47
CA ARG A 331 5.82 -21.16 -10.59
C ARG A 331 4.75 -20.18 -10.11
#